data_AF-A0A938M0G5-F1
#
_entry.id   AF-A0A938M0G5-F1
#
_cell.length_a   1.000
_cell.length_b   1.000
_cell.length_c   1.000
_cell.angle_alpha   90.00
_cell.angle_beta   90.00
_cell.angle_gamma   90.00
#
_symmetry.space_group_name_H-M   'P 1'
#
loop_
_entity.id
_entity.type
_entity.pdbx_description
1 polymer ?
#
loop_
_entity_poly.entity_id
_entity_poly.type
_entity_poly.pdbx_seq_one_letter_code
_entity_poly.pdbx_strand_id
1 'polypeptide(L)'
;MAGSQEFCFCPGCTSGFQEYLKKQYGSLQELNKEWDANCSSWDQARPIALSDARRDGKCAQWTDFRLYMEEVFTDLNAFCRTEIQRIDPEAVVGFNEPQGATSYRGISWWRLLNKLDMCGLYLPRGMNHTDVPVEIARSFLKEGRQGTVFGGWIGCYGYSEEFNRCMPWRILFHGGESMWNWMGYCHDGPGGWTALTPDLVPLPYVVQHCEEINEIKRGIGKLLLHSQRVNDGIAIHYSPLSVHASTIEPSKTTIIESQKSFVYALEDIGLQYNFVANEQIEAGELERGKYKVLVLPYAQALSSAEVKKIKDFVQNGGWLITDFSPGIMDQHCKRLPSSPLQEVFGSFESGMKTNAYGKGKAVYLDNLLKDYIALRSAGNEGNTREKLKEVLALAGVKPRLKLTTPSGADLEATETVFFRNGDIEYLCVLKDYFNVKELLKKDVAIDFPYRAHVYDVRRNEYLGQVHTIKSEIAPARAKVFALLPYKVSEVSLTLDKKAYNPGDAVSHEAKIVTSTGRASMHCLRLELVGPDGQTPRHYSQNLLAQNGAHSGKILLSLNEKRGKWELTVKDIVSGVTGRRKFTVE
;
A
#
# COMPACT_ATOMS: atom_id res chain seq x y z
N MET A 1 -8.70 30.51 -24.81
CA MET A 1 -8.18 29.14 -24.97
C MET A 1 -7.68 28.70 -23.61
N ALA A 2 -8.11 27.53 -23.14
CA ALA A 2 -7.55 26.95 -21.92
C ALA A 2 -6.04 26.73 -22.14
N GLY A 3 -5.19 27.11 -21.18
CA GLY A 3 -3.75 26.85 -21.28
C GLY A 3 -3.45 25.34 -21.36
N SER A 4 -2.23 24.96 -21.71
CA SER A 4 -1.82 23.56 -21.95
C SER A 4 -1.98 22.59 -20.75
N GLN A 5 -2.41 23.07 -19.59
CA GLN A 5 -2.62 22.27 -18.37
C GLN A 5 -4.07 22.30 -17.84
N GLU A 6 -4.96 23.09 -18.45
CA GLU A 6 -6.34 23.24 -17.97
C GLU A 6 -7.26 22.11 -18.47
N PHE A 7 -8.29 21.78 -17.70
CA PHE A 7 -9.34 20.84 -18.16
C PHE A 7 -10.23 21.50 -19.23
N CYS A 8 -11.09 20.69 -19.85
CA CYS A 8 -11.96 21.14 -20.93
C CYS A 8 -12.99 22.20 -20.47
N PHE A 9 -13.00 23.38 -21.10
CA PHE A 9 -14.00 24.44 -20.87
C PHE A 9 -15.11 24.46 -21.95
N CYS A 10 -15.37 23.34 -22.63
CA CYS A 10 -16.40 23.31 -23.67
C CYS A 10 -17.80 23.57 -23.07
N PRO A 11 -18.82 23.88 -23.90
CA PRO A 11 -20.18 24.13 -23.41
C PRO A 11 -20.74 23.00 -22.54
N GLY A 12 -20.44 21.74 -22.87
CA GLY A 12 -20.87 20.58 -22.07
C GLY A 12 -20.27 20.57 -20.66
N CYS A 13 -18.94 20.75 -20.55
CA CYS A 13 -18.26 20.82 -19.25
C CYS A 13 -18.73 22.03 -18.42
N THR A 14 -18.94 23.18 -19.07
CA THR A 14 -19.41 24.40 -18.39
C THR A 14 -20.84 24.23 -17.86
N SER A 15 -21.74 23.66 -18.65
CA SER A 15 -23.12 23.41 -18.21
C SER A 15 -23.19 22.41 -17.06
N GLY A 16 -22.45 21.30 -17.14
CA GLY A 16 -22.39 20.35 -16.03
C GLY A 16 -21.76 20.94 -14.76
N PHE A 17 -20.76 21.82 -14.90
CA PHE A 17 -20.18 22.55 -13.77
C PHE A 17 -21.21 23.47 -13.09
N GLN A 18 -22.06 24.16 -13.86
CA GLN A 18 -23.11 24.99 -13.30
C GLN A 18 -24.14 24.17 -12.52
N GLU A 19 -24.49 22.97 -12.98
CA GLU A 19 -25.35 22.04 -12.23
C GLU A 19 -24.66 21.53 -10.95
N TYR A 20 -23.36 21.27 -11.00
CA TYR A 20 -22.58 20.96 -9.81
C TYR A 20 -22.65 22.11 -8.79
N LEU A 21 -22.43 23.35 -9.21
CA LEU A 21 -22.48 24.52 -8.32
C LEU A 21 -23.86 24.74 -7.69
N LYS A 22 -24.95 24.49 -8.44
CA LYS A 22 -26.31 24.53 -7.89
C LYS A 22 -26.48 23.55 -6.74
N LYS A 23 -25.91 22.34 -6.86
CA LYS A 23 -25.94 21.33 -5.79
C LYS A 23 -25.06 21.73 -4.60
N GLN A 24 -23.87 22.28 -4.85
CA GLN A 24 -22.94 22.66 -3.79
C GLN A 24 -23.43 23.85 -2.96
N TYR A 25 -23.97 24.89 -3.61
CA TYR A 25 -24.29 26.16 -2.94
C TYR A 25 -25.79 26.38 -2.71
N GLY A 26 -26.66 25.70 -3.45
CA GLY A 26 -28.12 25.88 -3.40
C GLY A 26 -28.64 27.23 -3.93
N SER A 27 -27.83 28.30 -3.86
CA SER A 27 -28.19 29.65 -4.31
C SER A 27 -26.98 30.43 -4.83
N LEU A 28 -27.24 31.44 -5.67
CA LEU A 28 -26.20 32.39 -6.12
C LEU A 28 -25.67 33.24 -4.97
N GLN A 29 -26.45 33.46 -3.90
CA GLN A 29 -26.01 34.23 -2.75
C GLN A 29 -24.84 33.54 -2.03
N GLU A 30 -24.98 32.25 -1.75
CA GLU A 30 -23.90 31.47 -1.13
C GLU A 30 -22.70 31.32 -2.06
N LEU A 31 -22.92 31.09 -3.36
CA LEU A 31 -21.81 31.06 -4.34
C LEU A 31 -21.07 32.40 -4.39
N ASN A 32 -21.79 33.53 -4.46
CA ASN A 32 -21.19 34.85 -4.52
C ASN A 32 -20.40 35.18 -3.26
N LYS A 33 -20.90 34.76 -2.09
CA LYS A 33 -20.19 34.89 -0.82
C LYS A 33 -18.92 34.05 -0.80
N GLU A 34 -18.96 32.82 -1.29
CA GLU A 34 -17.79 31.94 -1.31
C GLU A 34 -16.74 32.45 -2.30
N TRP A 35 -17.14 32.74 -3.53
CA TRP A 35 -16.24 33.18 -4.60
C TRP A 35 -15.84 34.66 -4.52
N ASP A 36 -16.36 35.42 -3.56
CA ASP A 36 -16.29 36.90 -3.51
C ASP A 36 -16.75 37.53 -4.85
N ALA A 37 -17.77 36.94 -5.47
CA ALA A 37 -18.27 37.24 -6.81
C ALA A 37 -19.61 37.97 -6.77
N ASN A 38 -20.08 38.43 -7.94
CA ASN A 38 -21.36 39.13 -8.11
C ASN A 38 -22.13 38.54 -9.31
N CYS A 39 -22.21 37.22 -9.41
CA CYS A 39 -22.98 36.55 -10.45
C CYS A 39 -24.47 36.85 -10.29
N SER A 40 -25.09 37.40 -11.33
CA SER A 40 -26.54 37.65 -11.39
C SER A 40 -27.33 36.51 -12.02
N SER A 41 -26.64 35.55 -12.66
CA SER A 41 -27.20 34.30 -13.17
C SER A 41 -26.16 33.18 -13.10
N TRP A 42 -26.62 31.92 -13.13
CA TRP A 42 -25.73 30.75 -13.16
C TRP A 42 -24.87 30.70 -14.44
N ASP A 43 -25.32 31.30 -15.55
CA ASP A 43 -24.57 31.35 -16.81
C ASP A 43 -23.23 32.10 -16.70
N GLN A 44 -23.12 32.98 -15.71
CA GLN A 44 -21.91 33.73 -15.39
C GLN A 44 -20.92 32.94 -14.52
N ALA A 45 -21.37 31.89 -13.83
CA ALA A 45 -20.51 31.01 -13.06
C ALA A 45 -19.80 30.04 -14.02
N ARG A 46 -18.60 30.42 -14.47
CA ARG A 46 -17.80 29.70 -15.46
C ARG A 46 -16.46 29.25 -14.88
N PRO A 47 -15.83 28.18 -15.41
CA PRO A 47 -14.48 27.83 -15.01
C PRO A 47 -13.48 28.92 -15.42
N ILE A 48 -12.40 29.04 -14.65
CA ILE A 48 -11.29 29.96 -14.93
C ILE A 48 -9.96 29.21 -14.93
N ALA A 49 -8.93 29.77 -15.55
CA ALA A 49 -7.59 29.21 -15.47
C ALA A 49 -6.91 29.55 -14.13
N LEU A 50 -5.94 28.75 -13.70
CA LEU A 50 -5.19 28.98 -12.46
C LEU A 50 -4.50 30.36 -12.45
N SER A 51 -4.03 30.82 -13.61
CA SER A 51 -3.41 32.14 -13.75
C SER A 51 -4.36 33.28 -13.39
N ASP A 52 -5.63 33.18 -13.80
CA ASP A 52 -6.66 34.17 -13.50
C ASP A 52 -7.07 34.06 -12.03
N ALA A 53 -7.22 32.84 -11.53
CA ALA A 53 -7.53 32.57 -10.12
C ALA A 53 -6.50 33.21 -9.17
N ARG A 54 -5.21 33.08 -9.48
CA ARG A 54 -4.13 33.71 -8.69
C ARG A 54 -4.10 35.23 -8.83
N ARG A 55 -4.28 35.75 -10.05
CA ARG A 55 -4.28 37.21 -10.31
C ARG A 55 -5.42 37.91 -9.57
N ASP A 56 -6.61 37.32 -9.61
CA ASP A 56 -7.85 37.97 -9.17
C ASP A 56 -8.32 37.49 -7.79
N GLY A 57 -7.55 36.62 -7.12
CA GLY A 57 -7.91 36.05 -5.81
C GLY A 57 -9.08 35.06 -5.87
N LYS A 58 -9.42 34.51 -7.04
CA LYS A 58 -10.57 33.63 -7.29
C LYS A 58 -10.25 32.14 -7.12
N CYS A 59 -9.56 31.81 -6.03
CA CYS A 59 -9.10 30.44 -5.78
C CYS A 59 -10.27 29.46 -5.60
N ALA A 60 -11.35 29.86 -4.91
CA ALA A 60 -12.56 29.06 -4.74
C ALA A 60 -13.19 28.63 -6.08
N GLN A 61 -13.34 29.57 -7.01
CA GLN A 61 -13.88 29.32 -8.33
C GLN A 61 -13.05 28.31 -9.15
N TRP A 62 -11.73 28.37 -9.02
CA TRP A 62 -10.85 27.42 -9.69
C TRP A 62 -10.90 26.03 -9.06
N THR A 63 -10.87 25.96 -7.72
CA THR A 63 -10.93 24.71 -6.96
C THR A 63 -12.22 23.96 -7.22
N ASP A 64 -13.37 24.64 -7.20
CA ASP A 64 -14.66 24.00 -7.45
C ASP A 64 -14.72 23.31 -8.81
N PHE A 65 -14.08 23.90 -9.82
CA PHE A 65 -14.00 23.25 -11.13
C PHE A 65 -13.11 22.01 -11.10
N ARG A 66 -12.05 21.97 -10.29
CA ARG A 66 -11.23 20.76 -10.10
C ARG A 66 -12.03 19.65 -9.43
N LEU A 67 -12.71 19.96 -8.34
CA LEU A 67 -13.56 19.01 -7.61
C LEU A 67 -14.67 18.45 -8.50
N TYR A 68 -15.29 19.30 -9.33
CA TYR A 68 -16.24 18.86 -10.34
C TYR A 68 -15.60 17.92 -11.37
N MET A 69 -14.43 18.24 -11.90
CA MET A 69 -13.75 17.37 -12.89
C MET A 69 -13.30 16.03 -12.29
N GLU A 70 -13.00 15.97 -10.99
CA GLU A 70 -12.79 14.72 -10.26
C GLU A 70 -14.05 13.86 -10.16
N GLU A 71 -15.22 14.49 -9.96
CA GLU A 71 -16.52 13.81 -9.98
C GLU A 71 -16.82 13.25 -11.38
N VAL A 72 -16.66 14.06 -12.43
CA VAL A 72 -16.85 13.63 -13.83
C VAL A 72 -15.99 12.41 -14.17
N PHE A 73 -14.70 12.45 -13.80
CA PHE A 73 -13.79 11.34 -14.10
C PHE A 73 -14.16 10.06 -13.32
N THR A 74 -14.51 10.20 -12.04
CA THR A 74 -14.94 9.08 -11.20
C THR A 74 -16.24 8.46 -11.71
N ASP A 75 -17.21 9.28 -12.09
CA ASP A 75 -18.53 8.82 -12.53
C ASP A 75 -18.49 8.16 -13.91
N LEU A 76 -17.63 8.65 -14.82
CA LEU A 76 -17.38 7.98 -16.09
C LEU A 76 -16.86 6.55 -15.87
N ASN A 77 -15.87 6.37 -14.99
CA ASN A 77 -15.33 5.03 -14.70
C ASN A 77 -16.38 4.12 -14.04
N ALA A 78 -17.19 4.67 -13.13
CA ALA A 78 -18.27 3.92 -12.49
C ALA A 78 -19.38 3.51 -13.48
N PHE A 79 -19.70 4.39 -14.44
CA PHE A 79 -20.62 4.08 -15.53
C PHE A 79 -20.07 2.93 -16.40
N CYS A 80 -18.81 3.01 -16.84
CA CYS A 80 -18.18 1.93 -17.61
C CYS A 80 -18.22 0.58 -16.88
N ARG A 81 -17.89 0.56 -15.58
CA ARG A 81 -18.01 -0.64 -14.74
C ARG A 81 -19.42 -1.19 -14.72
N THR A 82 -20.42 -0.33 -14.50
CA THR A 82 -21.83 -0.72 -14.42
C THR A 82 -22.30 -1.36 -15.72
N GLU A 83 -21.96 -0.78 -16.87
CA GLU A 83 -22.33 -1.34 -18.17
C GLU A 83 -21.62 -2.65 -18.50
N ILE A 84 -20.34 -2.79 -18.13
CA ILE A 84 -19.62 -4.06 -18.29
C ILE A 84 -20.27 -5.15 -17.42
N GLN A 85 -20.54 -4.86 -16.14
CA GLN A 85 -21.14 -5.83 -15.21
C GLN A 85 -22.60 -6.16 -15.51
N ARG A 86 -23.31 -5.32 -16.28
CA ARG A 86 -24.63 -5.65 -16.81
C ARG A 86 -24.58 -6.82 -17.80
N ILE A 87 -23.44 -7.00 -18.48
CA ILE A 87 -23.22 -8.09 -19.47
C ILE A 87 -22.50 -9.27 -18.81
N ASP A 88 -21.47 -9.00 -18.00
CA ASP A 88 -20.69 -9.99 -17.25
C ASP A 88 -20.66 -9.63 -15.75
N PRO A 89 -21.60 -10.15 -14.95
CA PRO A 89 -21.69 -9.84 -13.52
C PRO A 89 -20.45 -10.20 -12.68
N GLU A 90 -19.59 -11.08 -13.17
CA GLU A 90 -18.36 -11.49 -12.47
C GLU A 90 -17.12 -10.68 -12.91
N ALA A 91 -17.28 -9.77 -13.88
CA ALA A 91 -16.20 -8.94 -14.39
C ALA A 91 -15.59 -8.06 -13.28
N VAL A 92 -14.28 -8.18 -13.11
CA VAL A 92 -13.47 -7.29 -12.28
C VAL A 92 -13.08 -6.09 -13.12
N VAL A 93 -13.68 -4.92 -12.84
CA VAL A 93 -13.46 -3.71 -13.64
C VAL A 93 -12.80 -2.64 -12.80
N GLY A 94 -11.78 -2.00 -13.36
CA GLY A 94 -11.20 -0.84 -12.73
C GLY A 94 -10.29 -0.05 -13.64
N PHE A 95 -9.45 0.77 -13.02
CA PHE A 95 -8.65 1.75 -13.73
C PHE A 95 -7.18 1.36 -13.74
N ASN A 96 -6.52 1.70 -14.84
CA ASN A 96 -5.13 1.39 -15.07
C ASN A 96 -4.24 2.63 -15.05
N GLU A 97 -3.05 2.49 -14.48
CA GLU A 97 -2.01 3.51 -14.39
C GLU A 97 -2.43 4.84 -13.76
N PRO A 98 -3.20 4.86 -12.64
CA PRO A 98 -3.37 6.10 -11.91
C PRO A 98 -2.00 6.50 -11.35
N GLN A 99 -1.46 7.59 -11.88
CA GLN A 99 -0.26 8.22 -11.32
C GLN A 99 -0.69 9.28 -10.29
N GLY A 100 0.26 9.82 -9.52
CA GLY A 100 -0.02 10.62 -8.31
C GLY A 100 -1.08 11.71 -8.47
N ALA A 101 -1.78 12.02 -7.36
CA ALA A 101 -2.84 13.02 -7.32
C ALA A 101 -2.27 14.41 -7.62
N THR A 102 -2.77 15.04 -8.69
CA THR A 102 -2.47 16.42 -9.04
C THR A 102 -3.75 17.15 -9.42
N SER A 103 -3.73 18.48 -9.37
CA SER A 103 -4.86 19.32 -9.77
C SER A 103 -5.25 19.22 -11.25
N TYR A 104 -4.52 18.43 -12.05
CA TYR A 104 -4.70 18.38 -13.51
C TYR A 104 -5.03 16.98 -14.02
N ARG A 105 -5.29 16.02 -13.13
CA ARG A 105 -5.60 14.62 -13.51
C ARG A 105 -7.02 14.17 -13.20
N GLY A 106 -7.73 14.85 -12.30
CA GLY A 106 -9.11 14.52 -11.97
C GLY A 106 -9.21 13.23 -11.13
N ILE A 107 -8.12 12.81 -10.49
CA ILE A 107 -8.07 11.56 -9.72
C ILE A 107 -8.38 11.87 -8.25
N SER A 108 -9.60 11.52 -7.83
CA SER A 108 -9.95 11.35 -6.41
C SER A 108 -9.79 9.88 -6.02
N TRP A 109 -8.67 9.52 -5.38
CA TRP A 109 -8.32 8.12 -5.10
C TRP A 109 -9.36 7.40 -4.26
N TRP A 110 -9.85 8.05 -3.19
CA TRP A 110 -10.87 7.48 -2.31
C TRP A 110 -12.16 7.16 -3.06
N ARG A 111 -12.66 8.12 -3.86
CA ARG A 111 -13.92 7.94 -4.61
C ARG A 111 -13.75 6.88 -5.69
N LEU A 112 -12.65 6.92 -6.43
CA LEU A 112 -12.36 5.96 -7.51
C LEU A 112 -12.27 4.53 -6.97
N LEU A 113 -11.48 4.29 -5.91
CA LEU A 113 -11.29 2.95 -5.34
C LEU A 113 -12.54 2.44 -4.60
N ASN A 114 -13.45 3.32 -4.17
CA ASN A 114 -14.75 2.88 -3.67
C ASN A 114 -15.68 2.37 -4.76
N LYS A 115 -15.55 2.86 -5.99
CA LYS A 115 -16.42 2.49 -7.12
C LYS A 115 -15.86 1.40 -8.03
N LEU A 116 -14.56 1.10 -7.98
CA LEU A 116 -13.89 0.15 -8.87
C LEU A 116 -13.40 -1.11 -8.13
N ASP A 117 -13.22 -2.19 -8.91
CA ASP A 117 -12.75 -3.50 -8.46
C ASP A 117 -11.32 -3.81 -8.93
N MET A 118 -10.64 -2.91 -9.63
CA MET A 118 -9.23 -3.09 -10.00
C MET A 118 -8.46 -1.77 -9.90
N CYS A 119 -7.25 -1.83 -9.37
CA CYS A 119 -6.30 -0.72 -9.36
C CYS A 119 -4.91 -1.19 -9.76
N GLY A 120 -4.51 -0.75 -10.94
CA GLY A 120 -3.24 -1.04 -11.54
C GLY A 120 -2.23 0.08 -11.47
N LEU A 121 -1.43 0.18 -10.41
CA LEU A 121 -0.53 1.32 -10.25
C LEU A 121 0.58 1.31 -11.29
N TYR A 122 0.92 2.47 -11.84
CA TYR A 122 2.14 2.61 -12.62
C TYR A 122 3.31 2.87 -11.68
N LEU A 123 4.38 2.07 -11.76
CA LEU A 123 5.60 2.22 -10.96
C LEU A 123 6.74 2.81 -11.83
N PRO A 124 6.78 4.14 -12.07
CA PRO A 124 7.79 4.78 -12.90
C PRO A 124 9.22 4.64 -12.35
N ARG A 125 10.16 4.90 -13.27
CA ARG A 125 11.60 4.99 -13.00
C ARG A 125 11.91 5.88 -11.80
N GLY A 126 12.69 5.36 -10.86
CA GLY A 126 13.28 6.15 -9.78
C GLY A 126 12.39 6.41 -8.57
N MET A 127 11.18 5.83 -8.51
CA MET A 127 10.26 5.79 -7.36
C MET A 127 9.97 7.09 -6.58
N ASN A 128 10.50 8.24 -7.01
CA ASN A 128 10.38 9.48 -6.26
C ASN A 128 8.93 9.96 -6.09
N HIS A 129 7.97 9.32 -6.78
CA HIS A 129 6.56 9.66 -6.78
C HIS A 129 5.61 8.46 -6.56
N THR A 130 6.10 7.25 -6.23
CA THR A 130 5.27 6.01 -6.25
C THR A 130 4.73 5.56 -4.90
N ASP A 131 5.43 5.86 -3.82
CA ASP A 131 5.20 5.17 -2.56
C ASP A 131 3.94 5.66 -1.89
N VAL A 132 3.73 6.97 -1.99
CA VAL A 132 2.50 7.62 -1.54
C VAL A 132 1.27 7.05 -2.28
N PRO A 133 1.23 6.97 -3.65
CA PRO A 133 0.14 6.28 -4.34
C PRO A 133 -0.07 4.81 -3.95
N VAL A 134 0.99 4.02 -3.75
CA VAL A 134 0.89 2.62 -3.30
C VAL A 134 0.19 2.54 -1.94
N GLU A 135 0.64 3.37 -0.99
CA GLU A 135 0.11 3.41 0.36
C GLU A 135 -1.33 3.97 0.43
N ILE A 136 -1.64 4.97 -0.39
CA ILE A 136 -3.00 5.50 -0.57
C ILE A 136 -3.92 4.39 -1.09
N ALA A 137 -3.51 3.71 -2.17
CA ALA A 137 -4.31 2.63 -2.75
C ALA A 137 -4.52 1.52 -1.74
N ARG A 138 -3.44 1.01 -1.12
CA ARG A 138 -3.50 0.00 -0.06
C ARG A 138 -4.46 0.36 1.06
N SER A 139 -4.48 1.62 1.49
CA SER A 139 -5.30 2.08 2.61
C SER A 139 -6.79 2.20 2.27
N PHE A 140 -7.13 2.45 1.01
CA PHE A 140 -8.52 2.64 0.55
C PHE A 140 -9.15 1.40 -0.04
N LEU A 141 -8.33 0.44 -0.46
CA LEU A 141 -8.77 -0.90 -0.76
C LEU A 141 -9.36 -1.52 0.51
N LYS A 142 -10.67 -1.79 0.49
CA LYS A 142 -11.40 -2.28 1.65
C LYS A 142 -10.83 -3.62 2.12
N GLU A 143 -10.52 -3.72 3.41
CA GLU A 143 -10.31 -5.01 4.07
C GLU A 143 -11.51 -5.93 3.75
N GLY A 144 -11.26 -7.07 3.10
CA GLY A 144 -12.30 -8.07 2.83
C GLY A 144 -13.10 -7.93 1.53
N ARG A 145 -12.72 -7.06 0.58
CA ARG A 145 -13.24 -7.21 -0.80
C ARG A 145 -12.62 -8.44 -1.47
N GLN A 146 -13.30 -9.56 -1.40
CA GLN A 146 -13.09 -10.63 -2.37
C GLN A 146 -13.33 -10.05 -3.77
N GLY A 147 -12.32 -10.11 -4.64
CA GLY A 147 -12.45 -9.70 -6.05
C GLY A 147 -11.91 -8.31 -6.40
N THR A 148 -11.27 -7.56 -5.49
CA THR A 148 -10.54 -6.35 -5.90
C THR A 148 -9.08 -6.65 -6.25
N VAL A 149 -8.71 -6.48 -7.51
CA VAL A 149 -7.34 -6.71 -7.99
C VAL A 149 -6.47 -5.49 -7.80
N PHE A 150 -5.47 -5.61 -6.94
CA PHE A 150 -4.48 -4.57 -6.68
C PHE A 150 -3.08 -5.03 -7.08
N GLY A 151 -2.41 -4.21 -7.87
CA GLY A 151 -1.06 -4.51 -8.31
C GLY A 151 -0.33 -3.32 -8.87
N GLY A 152 0.86 -3.60 -9.40
CA GLY A 152 1.71 -2.61 -10.05
C GLY A 152 2.22 -3.06 -11.41
N TRP A 153 2.28 -2.12 -12.34
CA TRP A 153 3.08 -2.25 -13.56
C TRP A 153 4.53 -2.00 -13.24
N ILE A 154 5.35 -2.97 -13.61
CA ILE A 154 6.78 -2.78 -13.79
C ILE A 154 7.06 -2.62 -15.27
N GLY A 155 7.98 -1.72 -15.58
CA GLY A 155 8.43 -1.53 -16.94
C GLY A 155 9.72 -2.26 -17.30
N CYS A 156 9.80 -2.77 -18.53
CA CYS A 156 10.94 -3.42 -19.17
C CYS A 156 11.95 -2.37 -19.68
N TYR A 157 12.45 -1.54 -18.76
CA TYR A 157 13.27 -0.37 -19.07
C TYR A 157 14.77 -0.56 -18.80
N GLY A 158 15.25 -1.81 -18.64
CA GLY A 158 16.65 -2.09 -18.36
C GLY A 158 17.11 -1.61 -16.98
N TYR A 159 16.27 -1.81 -15.94
CA TYR A 159 16.60 -1.38 -14.58
C TYR A 159 17.64 -2.26 -13.89
N SER A 160 18.21 -1.76 -12.80
CA SER A 160 19.20 -2.48 -12.00
C SER A 160 18.60 -3.76 -11.39
N GLU A 161 19.45 -4.72 -11.06
CA GLU A 161 19.01 -5.98 -10.47
C GLU A 161 18.32 -5.79 -9.11
N GLU A 162 18.76 -4.79 -8.33
CA GLU A 162 18.08 -4.35 -7.11
C GLU A 162 16.62 -4.02 -7.41
N PHE A 163 16.36 -3.25 -8.45
CA PHE A 163 15.01 -2.90 -8.83
C PHE A 163 14.15 -4.09 -9.21
N ASN A 164 14.65 -4.91 -10.13
CA ASN A 164 13.89 -6.03 -10.68
C ASN A 164 13.50 -7.02 -9.59
N ARG A 165 14.37 -7.20 -8.59
CA ARG A 165 14.13 -8.11 -7.48
C ARG A 165 13.36 -7.50 -6.30
N CYS A 166 13.47 -6.20 -6.07
CA CYS A 166 12.77 -5.55 -4.95
C CYS A 166 11.26 -5.40 -5.23
N MET A 167 10.89 -5.00 -6.44
CA MET A 167 9.51 -4.57 -6.74
C MET A 167 8.42 -5.62 -6.48
N PRO A 168 8.58 -6.91 -6.83
CA PRO A 168 7.59 -7.95 -6.51
C PRO A 168 7.27 -8.03 -5.01
N TRP A 169 8.32 -8.01 -4.19
CA TRP A 169 8.19 -8.10 -2.74
C TRP A 169 7.60 -6.84 -2.15
N ARG A 170 7.99 -5.68 -2.67
CA ARG A 170 7.46 -4.41 -2.22
C ARG A 170 5.96 -4.32 -2.43
N ILE A 171 5.47 -4.63 -3.63
CA ILE A 171 4.03 -4.65 -3.90
C ILE A 171 3.32 -5.66 -3.00
N LEU A 172 3.88 -6.86 -2.79
CA LEU A 172 3.30 -7.84 -1.87
C LEU A 172 3.24 -7.36 -0.41
N PHE A 173 4.31 -6.75 0.10
CA PHE A 173 4.37 -6.22 1.48
C PHE A 173 3.41 -5.04 1.68
N HIS A 174 3.07 -4.36 0.59
CA HIS A 174 2.06 -3.31 0.52
C HIS A 174 0.66 -3.86 0.17
N GLY A 175 0.45 -5.18 0.23
CA GLY A 175 -0.86 -5.82 0.07
C GLY A 175 -1.31 -6.05 -1.38
N GLY A 176 -0.45 -5.81 -2.37
CA GLY A 176 -0.71 -6.09 -3.77
C GLY A 176 -0.64 -7.58 -4.10
N GLU A 177 -1.58 -8.03 -4.93
CA GLU A 177 -1.76 -9.42 -5.33
C GLU A 177 -1.33 -9.71 -6.77
N SER A 178 -1.01 -8.68 -7.55
CA SER A 178 -0.55 -8.83 -8.93
C SER A 178 0.63 -7.93 -9.30
N MET A 179 1.44 -8.43 -10.23
CA MET A 179 2.48 -7.66 -10.91
C MET A 179 2.28 -7.81 -12.42
N TRP A 180 2.34 -6.69 -13.13
CA TRP A 180 2.10 -6.63 -14.57
C TRP A 180 3.31 -6.04 -15.28
N ASN A 181 3.59 -6.52 -16.50
CA ASN A 181 4.81 -6.17 -17.21
C ASN A 181 4.51 -5.31 -18.44
N TRP A 182 5.02 -4.08 -18.44
CA TRP A 182 5.00 -3.18 -19.58
C TRP A 182 6.38 -3.15 -20.24
N MET A 183 6.62 -3.65 -21.45
CA MET A 183 5.70 -4.34 -22.33
C MET A 183 6.37 -5.58 -22.89
N GLY A 184 5.58 -6.61 -23.19
CA GLY A 184 6.08 -7.91 -23.61
C GLY A 184 6.96 -7.86 -24.87
N TYR A 185 6.58 -7.02 -25.84
CA TYR A 185 7.34 -6.81 -27.07
C TYR A 185 7.07 -5.40 -27.60
N CYS A 186 8.12 -4.67 -27.97
CA CYS A 186 8.01 -3.35 -28.59
C CYS A 186 8.50 -3.41 -30.04
N HIS A 187 7.71 -2.83 -30.96
CA HIS A 187 8.02 -2.80 -32.40
C HIS A 187 9.06 -1.75 -32.79
N ASP A 188 9.51 -0.90 -31.86
CA ASP A 188 10.43 0.24 -32.12
C ASP A 188 11.90 -0.18 -32.35
N GLY A 189 12.14 -1.43 -32.75
CA GLY A 189 13.45 -1.94 -33.16
C GLY A 189 14.30 -2.57 -32.04
N PRO A 190 15.49 -3.12 -32.40
CA PRO A 190 16.40 -3.74 -31.44
C PRO A 190 16.96 -2.68 -30.47
N GLY A 191 16.41 -2.63 -29.26
CA GLY A 191 16.79 -1.66 -28.21
C GLY A 191 15.61 -0.95 -27.52
N GLY A 192 14.36 -1.27 -27.87
CA GLY A 192 13.17 -0.70 -27.24
C GLY A 192 12.83 -1.24 -25.85
N TRP A 193 11.71 -0.77 -25.29
CA TRP A 193 11.13 -1.21 -24.02
C TRP A 193 10.50 -2.61 -24.14
N THR A 194 11.30 -3.67 -24.18
CA THR A 194 10.83 -5.04 -24.50
C THR A 194 11.21 -6.04 -23.43
N ALA A 195 10.37 -7.02 -23.13
CA ALA A 195 10.74 -8.11 -22.21
C ALA A 195 11.71 -9.13 -22.87
N LEU A 196 11.67 -9.21 -24.19
CA LEU A 196 12.36 -10.21 -24.99
C LEU A 196 13.26 -9.55 -26.03
N THR A 197 14.40 -10.15 -26.34
CA THR A 197 15.19 -9.82 -27.53
C THR A 197 14.42 -10.16 -28.83
N PRO A 198 14.83 -9.65 -30.00
CA PRO A 198 14.17 -9.98 -31.27
C PRO A 198 14.11 -11.48 -31.62
N ASP A 199 15.01 -12.29 -31.07
CA ASP A 199 15.04 -13.76 -31.17
C ASP A 199 14.30 -14.46 -30.01
N LEU A 200 13.45 -13.73 -29.28
CA LEU A 200 12.56 -14.22 -28.21
C LEU A 200 13.25 -14.74 -26.95
N VAL A 201 14.49 -14.33 -26.70
CA VAL A 201 15.21 -14.64 -25.46
C VAL A 201 14.81 -13.62 -24.38
N PRO A 202 14.40 -14.05 -23.18
CA PRO A 202 14.10 -13.13 -22.08
C PRO A 202 15.33 -12.31 -21.68
N LEU A 203 15.15 -10.98 -21.53
CA LEU A 203 16.22 -10.11 -21.06
C LEU A 203 16.51 -10.33 -19.56
N PRO A 204 17.75 -10.06 -19.09
CA PRO A 204 18.15 -10.39 -17.72
C PRO A 204 17.24 -9.83 -16.62
N TYR A 205 16.73 -8.61 -16.79
CA TYR A 205 15.84 -7.98 -15.81
C TYR A 205 14.48 -8.68 -15.72
N VAL A 206 13.98 -9.28 -16.82
CA VAL A 206 12.76 -10.10 -16.82
C VAL A 206 13.02 -11.40 -16.09
N VAL A 207 14.18 -12.03 -16.31
CA VAL A 207 14.57 -13.25 -15.60
C VAL A 207 14.64 -13.00 -14.09
N GLN A 208 15.37 -11.96 -13.67
CA GLN A 208 15.51 -11.56 -12.26
C GLN A 208 14.15 -11.31 -11.59
N HIS A 209 13.25 -10.59 -12.26
CA HIS A 209 11.92 -10.30 -11.75
C HIS A 209 11.04 -11.56 -11.65
N CYS A 210 11.09 -12.43 -12.68
CA CYS A 210 10.36 -13.68 -12.72
C CYS A 210 10.82 -14.67 -11.64
N GLU A 211 12.11 -14.69 -11.27
CA GLU A 211 12.61 -15.50 -10.16
C GLU A 211 11.89 -15.17 -8.84
N GLU A 212 11.82 -13.89 -8.47
CA GLU A 212 11.14 -13.45 -7.24
C GLU A 212 9.62 -13.69 -7.33
N ILE A 213 8.98 -13.40 -8.47
CA ILE A 213 7.54 -13.70 -8.67
C ILE A 213 7.28 -15.19 -8.53
N ASN A 214 8.14 -16.05 -9.07
CA ASN A 214 7.98 -17.50 -8.99
C ASN A 214 8.11 -17.98 -7.55
N GLU A 215 9.05 -17.44 -6.76
CA GLU A 215 9.14 -17.73 -5.33
C GLU A 215 7.86 -17.31 -4.58
N ILE A 216 7.38 -16.08 -4.80
CA ILE A 216 6.13 -15.57 -4.23
C ILE A 216 4.96 -16.48 -4.59
N LYS A 217 4.82 -16.83 -5.88
CA LYS A 217 3.74 -17.71 -6.40
C LYS A 217 3.85 -19.15 -5.95
N ARG A 218 4.96 -19.58 -5.35
CA ARG A 218 5.09 -20.93 -4.75
C ARG A 218 4.52 -21.04 -3.34
N GLY A 219 3.93 -19.97 -2.82
CA GLY A 219 3.01 -20.04 -1.67
C GLY A 219 3.15 -18.90 -0.68
N ILE A 220 4.27 -18.17 -0.67
CA ILE A 220 4.48 -17.01 0.22
C ILE A 220 3.46 -15.91 -0.07
N GLY A 221 3.16 -15.63 -1.35
CA GLY A 221 2.11 -14.69 -1.72
C GLY A 221 0.75 -15.08 -1.15
N LYS A 222 0.37 -16.36 -1.29
CA LYS A 222 -0.89 -16.88 -0.74
C LYS A 222 -0.92 -16.82 0.80
N LEU A 223 0.22 -17.02 1.45
CA LEU A 223 0.35 -16.91 2.91
C LEU A 223 0.07 -15.48 3.38
N LEU A 224 0.76 -14.49 2.79
CA LEU A 224 0.66 -13.10 3.21
C LEU A 224 -0.68 -12.45 2.82
N LEU A 225 -1.18 -12.71 1.60
CA LEU A 225 -2.45 -12.15 1.12
C LEU A 225 -3.68 -12.68 1.87
N HIS A 226 -3.57 -13.84 2.52
CA HIS A 226 -4.61 -14.37 3.41
C HIS A 226 -4.36 -14.04 4.89
N SER A 227 -3.44 -13.12 5.20
CA SER A 227 -3.11 -12.65 6.54
C SER A 227 -3.51 -11.18 6.70
N GLN A 228 -3.77 -10.75 7.94
CA GLN A 228 -4.06 -9.36 8.24
C GLN A 228 -2.76 -8.57 8.34
N ARG A 229 -2.55 -7.57 7.47
CA ARG A 229 -1.46 -6.60 7.62
C ARG A 229 -1.69 -5.75 8.87
N VAL A 230 -0.67 -5.60 9.70
CA VAL A 230 -0.75 -4.88 10.98
C VAL A 230 -0.54 -3.39 10.75
N ASN A 231 -1.35 -2.57 11.44
CA ASN A 231 -1.21 -1.11 11.55
C ASN A 231 -0.89 -0.75 13.00
N ASP A 232 -0.04 0.25 13.25
CA ASP A 232 0.43 0.64 14.59
C ASP A 232 -0.41 1.75 15.25
N GLY A 233 -1.63 1.97 14.75
CA GLY A 233 -2.58 2.98 15.22
C GLY A 233 -2.31 4.37 14.66
N ILE A 234 -1.72 4.48 13.46
CA ILE A 234 -1.41 5.77 12.81
C ILE A 234 -2.30 5.95 11.58
N ALA A 235 -2.96 7.11 11.51
CA ALA A 235 -3.65 7.62 10.34
C ALA A 235 -2.85 8.78 9.72
N ILE A 236 -2.71 8.78 8.40
CA ILE A 236 -2.20 9.92 7.62
C ILE A 236 -3.36 10.51 6.82
N HIS A 237 -3.57 11.82 6.93
CA HIS A 237 -4.62 12.50 6.19
C HIS A 237 -4.33 12.53 4.68
N TYR A 238 -5.28 12.02 3.91
CA TYR A 238 -5.33 12.18 2.45
C TYR A 238 -6.35 13.28 2.13
N SER A 239 -5.89 14.35 1.49
CA SER A 239 -6.70 15.53 1.19
C SER A 239 -6.54 15.97 -0.27
N PRO A 240 -7.50 15.63 -1.14
CA PRO A 240 -7.59 16.22 -2.48
C PRO A 240 -7.66 17.76 -2.42
N LEU A 241 -8.35 18.29 -1.42
CA LEU A 241 -8.46 19.74 -1.16
C LEU A 241 -7.07 20.37 -1.01
N SER A 242 -6.21 19.76 -0.20
CA SER A 242 -4.85 20.26 0.04
C SER A 242 -3.91 20.03 -1.16
N VAL A 243 -4.22 19.13 -2.11
CA VAL A 243 -3.53 19.07 -3.42
C VAL A 243 -3.80 20.34 -4.23
N HIS A 244 -5.05 20.80 -4.26
CA HIS A 244 -5.42 22.04 -4.94
C HIS A 244 -4.85 23.26 -4.22
N ALA A 245 -4.94 23.33 -2.89
CA ALA A 245 -4.34 24.39 -2.09
C ALA A 245 -2.83 24.48 -2.31
N SER A 246 -2.13 23.34 -2.32
CA SER A 246 -0.69 23.27 -2.60
C SER A 246 -0.36 23.69 -4.04
N THR A 247 -1.28 23.51 -4.99
CA THR A 247 -1.11 24.01 -6.36
C THR A 247 -1.32 25.51 -6.42
N ILE A 248 -2.29 26.06 -5.69
CA ILE A 248 -2.53 27.51 -5.60
C ILE A 248 -1.34 28.22 -4.96
N GLU A 249 -0.87 27.72 -3.81
CA GLU A 249 0.17 28.35 -2.98
C GLU A 249 1.27 27.34 -2.56
N PRO A 250 2.26 27.05 -3.44
CA PRO A 250 3.35 26.10 -3.18
C PRO A 250 4.51 26.70 -2.34
N SER A 251 4.23 27.65 -1.44
CA SER A 251 5.25 28.59 -0.93
C SER A 251 6.35 27.99 -0.04
N LYS A 252 6.11 26.84 0.62
CA LYS A 252 7.05 26.22 1.57
C LYS A 252 7.52 24.81 1.18
N THR A 253 6.60 24.01 0.66
CA THR A 253 6.76 22.63 0.15
C THR A 253 5.54 22.28 -0.70
N THR A 254 5.36 21.01 -1.05
CA THR A 254 4.11 20.49 -1.60
C THR A 254 3.52 19.41 -0.69
N ILE A 255 2.21 19.16 -0.82
CA ILE A 255 1.57 18.06 -0.08
C ILE A 255 2.20 16.71 -0.40
N ILE A 256 2.61 16.48 -1.65
CA ILE A 256 3.20 15.22 -2.09
C ILE A 256 4.56 15.00 -1.39
N GLU A 257 5.40 16.03 -1.33
CA GLU A 257 6.70 15.93 -0.64
C GLU A 257 6.52 15.77 0.88
N SER A 258 5.56 16.46 1.48
CA SER A 258 5.25 16.28 2.91
C SER A 258 4.77 14.85 3.21
N GLN A 259 3.80 14.34 2.45
CA GLN A 259 3.31 12.96 2.57
C GLN A 259 4.45 11.96 2.40
N LYS A 260 5.30 12.14 1.38
CA LYS A 260 6.47 11.30 1.14
C LYS A 260 7.43 11.30 2.32
N SER A 261 7.74 12.46 2.89
CA SER A 261 8.61 12.54 4.07
C SER A 261 8.02 11.82 5.28
N PHE A 262 6.71 11.91 5.53
CA PHE A 262 6.08 11.16 6.63
C PHE A 262 6.08 9.65 6.38
N VAL A 263 5.73 9.20 5.17
CA VAL A 263 5.77 7.80 4.72
C VAL A 263 7.14 7.18 5.02
N TYR A 264 8.20 7.80 4.49
CA TYR A 264 9.57 7.30 4.65
C TYR A 264 10.06 7.37 6.11
N ALA A 265 9.75 8.46 6.83
CA ALA A 265 10.19 8.60 8.21
C ALA A 265 9.52 7.59 9.15
N LEU A 266 8.24 7.28 8.93
CA LEU A 266 7.52 6.26 9.71
C LEU A 266 8.04 4.85 9.40
N GLU A 267 8.25 4.54 8.12
CA GLU A 267 8.81 3.24 7.70
C GLU A 267 10.22 3.02 8.23
N ASP A 268 11.09 4.03 8.17
CA ASP A 268 12.46 3.98 8.71
C ASP A 268 12.50 3.82 10.23
N ILE A 269 11.43 4.17 10.95
CA ILE A 269 11.27 3.93 12.39
C ILE A 269 10.73 2.51 12.65
N GLY A 270 10.21 1.83 11.64
CA GLY A 270 9.57 0.52 11.77
C GLY A 270 8.11 0.60 12.22
N LEU A 271 7.40 1.65 11.80
CA LEU A 271 5.98 1.87 12.08
C LEU A 271 5.14 1.83 10.80
N GLN A 272 3.92 1.31 10.93
CA GLN A 272 2.95 1.14 9.85
C GLN A 272 1.69 1.95 10.10
N TYR A 273 1.16 2.55 9.04
CA TYR A 273 0.06 3.52 9.07
C TYR A 273 -1.01 3.18 8.03
N ASN A 274 -2.08 3.95 7.97
CA ASN A 274 -3.05 3.96 6.87
C ASN A 274 -3.34 5.41 6.47
N PHE A 275 -3.55 5.66 5.19
CA PHE A 275 -4.18 6.89 4.74
C PHE A 275 -5.67 6.88 5.08
N VAL A 276 -6.20 8.04 5.46
CA VAL A 276 -7.63 8.29 5.73
C VAL A 276 -8.06 9.53 4.96
N ALA A 277 -9.05 9.37 4.09
CA ALA A 277 -9.59 10.46 3.26
C ALA A 277 -10.44 11.44 4.06
N ASN A 278 -10.61 12.66 3.54
CA ASN A 278 -11.53 13.66 4.09
C ASN A 278 -12.94 13.10 4.31
N GLU A 279 -13.51 12.37 3.34
CA GLU A 279 -14.85 11.79 3.48
C GLU A 279 -14.91 10.71 4.58
N GLN A 280 -13.82 9.98 4.82
CA GLN A 280 -13.76 9.01 5.92
C GLN A 280 -13.73 9.71 7.28
N ILE A 281 -12.95 10.79 7.40
CA ILE A 281 -12.91 11.59 8.63
C ILE A 281 -14.29 12.17 8.94
N GLU A 282 -14.94 12.79 7.95
CA GLU A 282 -16.30 13.33 8.07
C GLU A 282 -17.32 12.27 8.49
N ALA A 283 -17.18 11.04 7.95
CA ALA A 283 -17.99 9.89 8.31
C ALA A 283 -17.66 9.25 9.68
N GLY A 284 -16.73 9.82 10.45
CA GLY A 284 -16.39 9.38 11.81
C GLY A 284 -15.40 8.22 11.88
N GLU A 285 -14.58 7.98 10.86
CA GLU A 285 -13.60 6.88 10.85
C GLU A 285 -12.61 6.95 12.05
N LEU A 286 -12.24 8.16 12.49
CA LEU A 286 -11.35 8.37 13.65
C LEU A 286 -11.97 7.94 14.98
N GLU A 287 -13.30 7.86 15.08
CA GLU A 287 -14.04 7.51 16.31
C GLU A 287 -14.14 6.00 16.52
N ARG A 288 -13.76 5.19 15.52
CA ARG A 288 -13.88 3.72 15.54
C ARG A 288 -12.83 3.02 16.40
N GLY A 289 -11.93 3.78 17.04
CA GLY A 289 -10.89 3.25 17.94
C GLY A 289 -9.70 2.58 17.25
N LYS A 290 -9.60 2.65 15.91
CA LYS A 290 -8.48 2.08 15.14
C LYS A 290 -7.19 2.90 15.26
N TYR A 291 -7.30 4.22 15.47
CA TYR A 291 -6.18 5.15 15.41
C TYR A 291 -5.93 5.83 16.75
N LYS A 292 -4.64 5.95 17.11
CA LYS A 292 -4.14 6.71 18.25
C LYS A 292 -3.57 8.07 17.81
N VAL A 293 -3.02 8.13 16.60
CA VAL A 293 -2.37 9.32 16.03
C VAL A 293 -2.98 9.63 14.67
N LEU A 294 -3.31 10.90 14.43
CA LEU A 294 -3.60 11.46 13.11
C LEU A 294 -2.47 12.43 12.72
N VAL A 295 -1.89 12.22 11.54
CA VAL A 295 -0.89 13.09 10.93
C VAL A 295 -1.53 13.90 9.81
N LEU A 296 -1.30 15.22 9.82
CA LEU A 296 -1.76 16.19 8.83
C LEU A 296 -0.58 16.70 7.98
N PRO A 297 -0.15 15.95 6.94
CA PRO A 297 0.96 16.36 6.08
C PRO A 297 0.55 17.54 5.20
N TYR A 298 1.09 18.73 5.47
CA TYR A 298 0.82 19.96 4.71
C TYR A 298 -0.68 20.16 4.38
N ALA A 299 -1.55 19.87 5.34
CA ALA A 299 -3.00 19.89 5.17
C ALA A 299 -3.56 21.33 5.16
N GLN A 300 -3.25 22.09 4.11
CA GLN A 300 -3.58 23.51 3.99
C GLN A 300 -5.09 23.77 3.94
N ALA A 301 -5.87 22.87 3.33
CA ALA A 301 -7.31 23.01 3.14
C ALA A 301 -8.06 21.90 3.90
N LEU A 302 -9.06 22.29 4.69
CA LEU A 302 -9.92 21.40 5.47
C LEU A 302 -11.38 21.86 5.38
N SER A 303 -12.30 20.91 5.31
CA SER A 303 -13.71 21.20 5.46
C SER A 303 -14.08 21.51 6.91
N SER A 304 -15.17 22.25 7.11
CA SER A 304 -15.69 22.51 8.46
C SER A 304 -16.10 21.23 9.19
N ALA A 305 -16.56 20.21 8.45
CA ALA A 305 -16.90 18.91 8.98
C ALA A 305 -15.66 18.11 9.42
N GLU A 306 -14.59 18.12 8.62
CA GLU A 306 -13.29 17.53 8.98
C GLU A 306 -12.74 18.17 10.25
N VAL A 307 -12.71 19.49 10.32
CA VAL A 307 -12.21 20.24 11.49
C VAL A 307 -12.93 19.80 12.76
N LYS A 308 -14.26 19.67 12.71
CA LYS A 308 -15.05 19.21 13.85
C LYS A 308 -14.63 17.80 14.29
N LYS A 309 -14.56 16.86 13.35
CA LYS A 309 -14.18 15.46 13.63
C LYS A 309 -12.76 15.31 14.14
N ILE A 310 -11.83 16.14 13.65
CA ILE A 310 -10.45 16.18 14.13
C ILE A 310 -10.39 16.72 15.57
N LYS A 311 -11.14 17.79 15.89
CA LYS A 311 -11.24 18.30 17.27
C LYS A 311 -11.81 17.25 18.21
N ASP A 312 -12.90 16.58 17.83
CA ASP A 312 -13.52 15.52 18.61
C ASP A 312 -12.54 14.36 18.86
N PHE A 313 -11.75 13.96 17.86
CA PHE A 313 -10.72 12.93 18.00
C PHE A 313 -9.67 13.30 19.06
N VAL A 314 -9.11 14.50 19.01
CA VAL A 314 -8.11 14.96 20.00
C VAL A 314 -8.73 15.12 21.37
N GLN A 315 -9.92 15.72 21.45
CA GLN A 315 -10.63 15.91 22.71
C GLN A 315 -10.90 14.58 23.43
N ASN A 316 -11.09 13.49 22.68
CA ASN A 316 -11.34 12.15 23.20
C ASN A 316 -10.07 11.31 23.46
N GLY A 317 -8.87 11.87 23.32
CA GLY A 317 -7.60 11.22 23.67
C GLY A 317 -6.68 10.94 22.49
N GLY A 318 -7.11 11.23 21.27
CA GLY A 318 -6.29 11.13 20.07
C GLY A 318 -5.12 12.11 20.07
N TRP A 319 -4.06 11.76 19.36
CA TRP A 319 -2.91 12.64 19.12
C TRP A 319 -2.96 13.21 17.71
N LEU A 320 -2.77 14.51 17.57
CA LEU A 320 -2.73 15.19 16.28
C LEU A 320 -1.32 15.71 16.01
N ILE A 321 -0.77 15.43 14.83
CA ILE A 321 0.57 15.88 14.43
C ILE A 321 0.46 16.64 13.11
N THR A 322 1.11 17.80 13.02
CA THR A 322 1.20 18.57 11.76
C THR A 322 2.61 19.13 11.57
N ASP A 323 3.09 19.17 10.33
CA ASP A 323 4.41 19.72 9.97
C ASP A 323 4.38 21.23 9.67
N PHE A 324 3.28 21.71 9.10
CA PHE A 324 2.99 23.12 8.84
C PHE A 324 1.61 23.51 9.43
N SER A 325 1.29 24.80 9.46
CA SER A 325 -0.03 25.28 9.90
C SER A 325 -1.14 24.67 9.03
N PRO A 326 -2.03 23.82 9.58
CA PRO A 326 -3.09 23.18 8.82
C PRO A 326 -4.33 24.08 8.73
N GLY A 327 -5.21 23.83 7.77
CA GLY A 327 -6.50 24.53 7.62
C GLY A 327 -6.37 26.04 7.44
N ILE A 328 -5.35 26.51 6.72
CA ILE A 328 -5.23 27.93 6.36
C ILE A 328 -6.21 28.34 5.25
N MET A 329 -6.82 27.35 4.60
CA MET A 329 -7.91 27.52 3.65
C MET A 329 -9.07 26.57 4.00
N ASP A 330 -10.27 26.87 3.52
CA ASP A 330 -11.44 26.00 3.64
C ASP A 330 -11.52 24.95 2.50
N GLN A 331 -12.65 24.26 2.42
CA GLN A 331 -12.93 23.21 1.43
C GLN A 331 -12.98 23.68 -0.03
N HIS A 332 -13.07 24.98 -0.27
CA HIS A 332 -12.99 25.56 -1.61
C HIS A 332 -11.60 26.15 -1.87
N CYS A 333 -10.65 25.97 -0.95
CA CYS A 333 -9.35 26.63 -0.94
C CYS A 333 -9.45 28.17 -0.88
N LYS A 334 -10.52 28.72 -0.28
CA LYS A 334 -10.58 30.13 0.07
C LYS A 334 -9.75 30.35 1.33
N ARG A 335 -8.95 31.43 1.36
CA ARG A 335 -8.06 31.75 2.47
C ARG A 335 -8.87 32.11 3.72
N LEU A 336 -8.53 31.49 4.84
CA LEU A 336 -9.10 31.83 6.14
C LEU A 336 -8.23 32.85 6.89
N PRO A 337 -8.81 33.74 7.70
CA PRO A 337 -8.05 34.68 8.53
C PRO A 337 -7.11 33.99 9.53
N SER A 338 -7.50 32.81 10.01
CA SER A 338 -6.71 31.96 10.90
C SER A 338 -7.08 30.49 10.73
N SER A 339 -6.17 29.60 11.15
CA SER A 339 -6.44 28.16 11.17
C SER A 339 -7.55 27.83 12.17
N PRO A 340 -8.58 27.06 11.79
CA PRO A 340 -9.62 26.65 12.72
C PRO A 340 -9.13 25.61 13.73
N LEU A 341 -7.90 25.08 13.56
CA LEU A 341 -7.21 24.19 14.49
C LEU A 341 -6.20 24.94 15.38
N GLN A 342 -6.12 26.27 15.30
CA GLN A 342 -5.18 27.06 16.11
C GLN A 342 -5.36 26.82 17.61
N GLU A 343 -6.60 26.72 18.11
CA GLU A 343 -6.86 26.41 19.54
C GLU A 343 -6.38 25.01 19.95
N VAL A 344 -6.34 24.07 19.00
CA VAL A 344 -5.92 22.69 19.24
C VAL A 344 -4.40 22.63 19.39
N PHE A 345 -3.66 23.35 18.54
CA PHE A 345 -2.19 23.42 18.57
C PHE A 345 -1.64 24.52 19.49
N GLY A 346 -2.47 25.48 19.90
CA GLY A 346 -2.08 26.66 20.68
C GLY A 346 -1.38 27.75 19.84
N SER A 347 -0.28 27.39 19.17
CA SER A 347 0.51 28.31 18.34
C SER A 347 1.21 27.58 17.19
N PHE A 348 1.46 28.30 16.09
CA PHE A 348 2.28 27.86 14.95
C PHE A 348 3.54 28.71 14.77
N GLU A 349 4.01 29.34 15.85
CA GLU A 349 5.32 29.99 15.90
C GLU A 349 6.45 28.99 15.74
N SER A 350 7.63 29.46 15.32
CA SER A 350 8.79 28.59 15.10
C SER A 350 9.20 27.81 16.35
N GLY A 351 9.74 26.61 16.11
CA GLY A 351 10.05 25.58 17.09
C GLY A 351 8.91 24.60 17.26
N MET A 352 9.25 23.33 17.51
CA MET A 352 8.27 22.28 17.80
C MET A 352 7.45 22.66 19.04
N LYS A 353 6.11 22.58 18.93
CA LYS A 353 5.18 22.90 20.03
C LYS A 353 4.33 21.68 20.36
N THR A 354 3.91 21.58 21.61
CA THR A 354 2.93 20.59 22.06
C THR A 354 1.87 21.31 22.88
N ASN A 355 0.60 21.00 22.63
CA ASN A 355 -0.53 21.52 23.38
C ASN A 355 -1.45 20.39 23.82
N ALA A 356 -2.03 20.51 25.01
CA ALA A 356 -3.08 19.60 25.46
C ALA A 356 -4.44 20.13 24.99
N TYR A 357 -5.30 19.25 24.50
CA TYR A 357 -6.66 19.61 24.08
C TYR A 357 -7.62 18.47 24.45
N GLY A 358 -8.51 18.74 25.41
CA GLY A 358 -9.30 17.68 26.05
C GLY A 358 -8.42 16.61 26.69
N LYS A 359 -8.66 15.34 26.35
CA LYS A 359 -7.88 14.19 26.84
C LYS A 359 -6.65 13.87 25.99
N GLY A 360 -6.53 14.47 24.80
CA GLY A 360 -5.46 14.22 23.85
C GLY A 360 -4.43 15.34 23.79
N LYS A 361 -3.57 15.27 22.78
CA LYS A 361 -2.50 16.26 22.55
C LYS A 361 -2.34 16.55 21.07
N ALA A 362 -1.85 17.75 20.77
CA ALA A 362 -1.49 18.18 19.43
C ALA A 362 -0.02 18.61 19.39
N VAL A 363 0.70 18.21 18.35
CA VAL A 363 2.13 18.49 18.16
C VAL A 363 2.34 19.18 16.81
N TYR A 364 2.83 20.41 16.86
CA TYR A 364 3.31 21.14 15.69
C TYR A 364 4.81 20.89 15.54
N LEU A 365 5.25 20.25 14.45
CA LEU A 365 6.65 19.85 14.25
C LEU A 365 7.55 20.98 13.73
N ASP A 366 6.98 22.07 13.24
CA ASP A 366 7.69 23.17 12.58
C ASP A 366 8.68 22.70 11.50
N ASN A 367 8.16 22.21 10.37
CA ASN A 367 8.90 21.77 9.19
C ASN A 367 9.99 20.69 9.39
N LEU A 368 10.05 20.03 10.56
CA LEU A 368 11.05 19.02 10.93
C LEU A 368 11.37 17.99 9.82
N LEU A 369 10.36 17.55 9.06
CA LEU A 369 10.48 16.52 8.02
C LEU A 369 10.67 17.07 6.59
N LYS A 370 10.72 18.39 6.40
CA LYS A 370 10.72 19.02 5.07
C LYS A 370 11.82 18.47 4.15
N ASP A 371 13.03 18.30 4.69
CA ASP A 371 14.20 17.83 3.93
C ASP A 371 14.54 16.36 4.21
N TYR A 372 13.60 15.58 4.77
CA TYR A 372 13.87 14.22 5.25
C TYR A 372 14.44 13.31 4.15
N ILE A 373 13.89 13.35 2.93
CA ILE A 373 14.37 12.53 1.81
C ILE A 373 15.80 12.89 1.39
N ALA A 374 16.14 14.18 1.40
CA ALA A 374 17.49 14.65 1.10
C ALA A 374 18.48 14.22 2.20
N LEU A 375 18.09 14.36 3.47
CA LEU A 375 18.87 13.88 4.61
C LEU A 375 19.10 12.38 4.54
N ARG A 376 18.06 11.61 4.21
CA ARG A 376 18.11 10.14 4.08
C ARG A 376 19.05 9.69 2.97
N SER A 377 18.99 10.37 1.82
CA SER A 377 19.90 10.13 0.70
C SER A 377 21.36 10.42 1.05
N ALA A 378 21.60 11.40 1.93
CA ALA A 378 22.93 11.73 2.44
C ALA A 378 23.37 10.86 3.64
N GLY A 379 22.47 10.07 4.23
CA GLY A 379 22.69 9.29 5.45
C GLY A 379 22.80 10.15 6.72
N ASN A 380 22.11 11.29 6.77
CA ASN A 380 22.15 12.29 7.84
C ASN A 380 20.78 12.50 8.52
N GLU A 381 19.82 11.63 8.29
CA GLU A 381 18.43 11.73 8.78
C GLU A 381 18.25 11.32 10.25
N GLY A 382 19.26 10.71 10.87
CA GLY A 382 19.15 10.06 12.19
C GLY A 382 18.56 10.94 13.29
N ASN A 383 18.99 12.20 13.42
CA ASN A 383 18.45 13.11 14.44
C ASN A 383 16.96 13.44 14.19
N THR A 384 16.58 13.63 12.93
CA THR A 384 15.19 13.89 12.54
C THR A 384 14.32 12.67 12.81
N ARG A 385 14.82 11.48 12.50
CA ARG A 385 14.17 10.19 12.77
C ARG A 385 13.95 9.97 14.27
N GLU A 386 14.97 10.16 15.10
CA GLU A 386 14.85 9.98 16.55
C GLU A 386 13.86 10.96 17.18
N LYS A 387 13.84 12.23 16.76
CA LYS A 387 12.84 13.21 17.25
C LYS A 387 11.41 12.79 16.92
N LEU A 388 11.15 12.30 15.70
CA LEU A 388 9.82 11.81 15.33
C LEU A 388 9.45 10.56 16.17
N LYS A 389 10.40 9.65 16.38
CA LYS A 389 10.23 8.45 17.22
C LYS A 389 9.89 8.81 18.67
N GLU A 390 10.55 9.83 19.23
CA GLU A 390 10.24 10.36 20.57
C GLU A 390 8.81 10.94 20.64
N VAL A 391 8.41 11.75 19.65
CA VAL A 391 7.05 12.30 19.58
C VAL A 391 5.99 11.20 19.54
N LEU A 392 6.19 10.18 18.70
CA LEU A 392 5.26 9.05 18.58
C LEU A 392 5.25 8.17 19.84
N ALA A 393 6.40 8.01 20.50
CA ALA A 393 6.50 7.27 21.76
C ALA A 393 5.69 7.94 22.89
N LEU A 394 5.60 9.27 22.92
CA LEU A 394 4.74 10.00 23.85
C LEU A 394 3.24 9.72 23.62
N ALA A 395 2.85 9.39 22.38
CA ALA A 395 1.51 8.92 22.03
C ALA A 395 1.29 7.41 22.30
N GLY A 396 2.28 6.72 22.88
CA GLY A 396 2.22 5.27 23.11
C GLY A 396 2.31 4.43 21.84
N VAL A 397 2.89 4.99 20.77
CA VAL A 397 3.16 4.30 19.51
C VAL A 397 4.66 4.05 19.40
N LYS A 398 5.07 2.79 19.33
CA LYS A 398 6.47 2.37 19.32
C LYS A 398 6.68 1.20 18.36
N PRO A 399 7.87 1.06 17.74
CA PRO A 399 8.18 -0.07 16.89
C PRO A 399 8.02 -1.39 17.64
N ARG A 400 7.53 -2.42 16.95
CA ARG A 400 7.29 -3.77 17.52
C ARG A 400 8.56 -4.55 17.79
N LEU A 401 9.65 -4.23 17.09
CA LEU A 401 10.92 -4.94 17.15
C LEU A 401 12.07 -3.94 17.08
N LYS A 402 13.28 -4.42 17.34
CA LYS A 402 14.50 -3.64 17.10
C LYS A 402 15.38 -4.33 16.06
N LEU A 403 15.88 -3.54 15.10
CA LEU A 403 16.93 -3.94 14.16
C LEU A 403 18.20 -3.21 14.52
N THR A 404 19.22 -3.91 15.01
CA THR A 404 20.45 -3.30 15.50
C THR A 404 21.67 -3.84 14.76
N THR A 405 22.48 -2.93 14.25
CA THR A 405 23.78 -3.23 13.62
C THR A 405 24.84 -3.58 14.67
N PRO A 406 26.01 -4.15 14.31
CA PRO A 406 27.02 -4.54 15.30
C PRO A 406 27.60 -3.37 16.09
N SER A 407 27.50 -2.14 15.58
CA SER A 407 27.90 -0.92 16.30
C SER A 407 26.88 -0.49 17.37
N GLY A 408 25.72 -1.15 17.46
CA GLY A 408 24.65 -0.79 18.39
C GLY A 408 23.65 0.23 17.84
N ALA A 409 23.86 0.74 16.63
CA ALA A 409 22.94 1.67 15.96
C ALA A 409 21.74 0.94 15.33
N ASP A 410 20.60 1.63 15.27
CA ASP A 410 19.42 1.18 14.52
C ASP A 410 19.76 1.03 13.04
N LEU A 411 19.23 -0.01 12.39
CA LEU A 411 19.41 -0.21 10.95
C LEU A 411 18.61 0.86 10.18
N GLU A 412 19.32 1.71 9.44
CA GLU A 412 18.71 2.78 8.67
C GLU A 412 17.97 2.28 7.41
N ALA A 413 17.07 3.12 6.87
CA ALA A 413 16.43 2.95 5.57
C ALA A 413 15.83 1.55 5.35
N THR A 414 15.11 1.04 6.34
CA THR A 414 14.56 -0.33 6.31
C THR A 414 13.11 -0.34 6.73
N GLU A 415 12.26 -0.77 5.81
CA GLU A 415 10.86 -1.00 6.10
C GLU A 415 10.69 -2.35 6.81
N THR A 416 9.85 -2.36 7.85
CA THR A 416 9.36 -3.59 8.47
C THR A 416 7.83 -3.61 8.44
N VAL A 417 7.27 -4.73 7.98
CA VAL A 417 5.83 -4.94 7.88
C VAL A 417 5.47 -6.24 8.60
N PHE A 418 4.45 -6.18 9.44
CA PHE A 418 3.89 -7.38 10.08
C PHE A 418 2.61 -7.81 9.40
N PHE A 419 2.47 -9.11 9.16
CA PHE A 419 1.20 -9.76 8.84
C PHE A 419 0.86 -10.74 9.96
N ARG A 420 -0.43 -10.88 10.29
CA ARG A 420 -0.92 -11.79 11.32
C ARG A 420 -1.93 -12.78 10.75
N ASN A 421 -1.77 -14.04 11.12
CA ASN A 421 -2.69 -15.11 10.77
C ASN A 421 -2.96 -16.02 11.95
N GLY A 422 -4.12 -15.85 12.59
CA GLY A 422 -4.37 -16.49 13.88
C GLY A 422 -3.24 -16.13 14.86
N ASP A 423 -2.54 -17.16 15.35
CA ASP A 423 -1.44 -17.01 16.30
C ASP A 423 -0.06 -16.87 15.62
N ILE A 424 0.01 -16.86 14.30
CA ILE A 424 1.26 -16.69 13.54
C ILE A 424 1.46 -15.22 13.19
N GLU A 425 2.65 -14.69 13.43
CA GLU A 425 3.07 -13.39 12.90
C GLU A 425 4.18 -13.56 11.87
N TYR A 426 4.08 -12.86 10.74
CA TYR A 426 5.09 -12.79 9.70
C TYR A 426 5.74 -11.42 9.71
N LEU A 427 7.04 -11.37 10.01
CA LEU A 427 7.88 -10.20 9.84
C LEU A 427 8.44 -10.18 8.41
N CYS A 428 8.05 -9.17 7.66
CA CYS A 428 8.61 -8.83 6.37
C CYS A 428 9.62 -7.68 6.55
N VAL A 429 10.86 -7.86 6.08
CA VAL A 429 11.91 -6.84 6.14
C VAL A 429 12.36 -6.52 4.73
N LEU A 430 12.37 -5.24 4.38
CA LEU A 430 12.87 -4.77 3.10
C LEU A 430 13.73 -3.53 3.31
N LYS A 431 15.06 -3.71 3.19
CA LYS A 431 15.97 -2.58 3.18
C LYS A 431 15.88 -1.87 1.84
N ASP A 432 15.63 -0.58 1.90
CA ASP A 432 15.49 0.26 0.73
C ASP A 432 16.82 0.36 -0.02
N TYR A 433 16.73 0.66 -1.31
CA TYR A 433 17.87 0.87 -2.20
C TYR A 433 17.77 2.20 -2.97
N PHE A 434 16.70 2.98 -2.75
CA PHE A 434 16.56 4.33 -3.25
C PHE A 434 16.67 5.35 -2.14
N ASN A 435 17.10 6.56 -2.49
CA ASN A 435 17.21 7.67 -1.53
C ASN A 435 18.00 7.23 -0.28
N VAL A 436 19.06 6.45 -0.50
CA VAL A 436 19.99 5.95 0.51
C VAL A 436 21.41 6.23 0.07
N LYS A 437 22.28 6.50 1.05
CA LYS A 437 23.68 6.81 0.82
C LYS A 437 24.48 5.64 0.24
N GLU A 438 24.22 4.43 0.75
CA GLU A 438 25.04 3.25 0.48
C GLU A 438 24.18 2.00 0.29
N LEU A 439 24.61 1.15 -0.63
CA LEU A 439 23.99 -0.15 -0.92
C LEU A 439 24.82 -1.29 -0.34
N LEU A 440 25.03 -1.24 0.98
CA LEU A 440 25.80 -2.25 1.70
C LEU A 440 24.88 -3.21 2.42
N LYS A 441 25.19 -4.50 2.31
CA LYS A 441 24.65 -5.53 3.18
C LYS A 441 25.20 -5.34 4.59
N LYS A 442 24.35 -5.54 5.60
CA LYS A 442 24.69 -5.37 7.01
C LYS A 442 24.28 -6.59 7.80
N ASP A 443 25.13 -7.02 8.72
CA ASP A 443 24.75 -7.97 9.76
C ASP A 443 23.86 -7.25 10.78
N VAL A 444 22.75 -7.89 11.16
CA VAL A 444 21.72 -7.26 11.99
C VAL A 444 21.26 -8.25 13.05
N ALA A 445 21.21 -7.78 14.30
CA ALA A 445 20.44 -8.43 15.35
C ALA A 445 18.98 -8.00 15.23
N ILE A 446 18.07 -8.96 15.16
CA ILE A 446 16.62 -8.74 15.11
C ILE A 446 16.05 -9.18 16.46
N ASP A 447 15.64 -8.22 17.27
CA ASP A 447 15.03 -8.45 18.59
C ASP A 447 13.50 -8.44 18.47
N PHE A 448 12.89 -9.61 18.62
CA PHE A 448 11.45 -9.81 18.53
C PHE A 448 10.71 -9.31 19.78
N PRO A 449 9.40 -9.02 19.70
CA PRO A 449 8.62 -8.57 20.86
C PRO A 449 8.44 -9.65 21.95
N TYR A 450 8.63 -10.91 21.60
CA TYR A 450 8.50 -12.06 22.49
C TYR A 450 9.30 -13.25 21.97
N ARG A 451 9.57 -14.23 22.85
CA ARG A 451 10.20 -15.49 22.46
C ARG A 451 9.21 -16.32 21.62
N ALA A 452 9.61 -16.74 20.43
CA ALA A 452 8.80 -17.53 19.51
C ALA A 452 9.64 -18.59 18.81
N HIS A 453 9.00 -19.58 18.18
CA HIS A 453 9.64 -20.45 17.19
C HIS A 453 9.81 -19.66 15.89
N VAL A 454 11.05 -19.31 15.55
CA VAL A 454 11.35 -18.44 14.41
C VAL A 454 11.78 -19.27 13.21
N TYR A 455 11.21 -18.95 12.05
CA TYR A 455 11.56 -19.58 10.77
C TYR A 455 11.96 -18.50 9.74
N ASP A 456 13.03 -18.73 8.98
CA ASP A 456 13.28 -18.01 7.73
C ASP A 456 12.49 -18.72 6.62
N VAL A 457 11.39 -18.10 6.20
CA VAL A 457 10.40 -18.69 5.28
C VAL A 457 11.00 -18.86 3.89
N ARG A 458 11.83 -17.91 3.44
CA ARG A 458 12.48 -17.97 2.12
C ARG A 458 13.53 -19.08 2.08
N ARG A 459 14.32 -19.21 3.15
CA ARG A 459 15.36 -20.23 3.26
C ARG A 459 14.86 -21.60 3.73
N ASN A 460 13.61 -21.72 4.17
CA ASN A 460 13.04 -22.94 4.76
C ASN A 460 13.84 -23.42 5.98
N GLU A 461 14.25 -22.49 6.83
CA GLU A 461 15.18 -22.76 7.95
C GLU A 461 14.53 -22.44 9.29
N TYR A 462 14.63 -23.37 10.25
CA TYR A 462 14.21 -23.14 11.64
C TYR A 462 15.36 -22.54 12.45
N LEU A 463 15.16 -21.33 12.98
CA LEU A 463 16.18 -20.55 13.69
C LEU A 463 16.15 -20.73 15.21
N GLY A 464 15.24 -21.57 15.71
CA GLY A 464 15.12 -21.87 17.14
C GLY A 464 13.94 -21.18 17.82
N GLN A 465 13.76 -21.48 19.11
CA GLN A 465 12.78 -20.81 19.96
C GLN A 465 13.49 -19.68 20.71
N VAL A 466 13.53 -18.50 20.11
CA VAL A 466 14.44 -17.41 20.49
C VAL A 466 13.74 -16.07 20.58
N HIS A 467 14.37 -15.13 21.27
CA HIS A 467 13.96 -13.72 21.32
C HIS A 467 14.72 -12.87 20.30
N THR A 468 15.90 -13.34 19.87
CA THR A 468 16.78 -12.61 18.97
C THR A 468 17.37 -13.57 17.94
N ILE A 469 17.46 -13.14 16.69
CA ILE A 469 18.25 -13.81 15.64
C ILE A 469 19.30 -12.86 15.08
N LYS A 470 20.31 -13.43 14.42
CA LYS A 470 21.24 -12.68 13.57
C LYS A 470 20.89 -12.96 12.11
N SER A 471 20.83 -11.92 11.30
CA SER A 471 20.59 -12.04 9.86
C SER A 471 21.39 -11.01 9.08
N GLU A 472 21.88 -11.40 7.91
CA GLU A 472 22.43 -10.45 6.93
C GLU A 472 21.26 -9.84 6.14
N ILE A 473 21.13 -8.52 6.21
CA ILE A 473 20.13 -7.73 5.49
C ILE A 473 20.82 -6.98 4.36
N ALA A 474 20.45 -7.31 3.12
CA ALA A 474 20.94 -6.63 1.92
C ALA A 474 19.85 -5.68 1.37
N PRO A 475 20.24 -4.51 0.84
CA PRO A 475 19.33 -3.63 0.09
C PRO A 475 18.62 -4.39 -1.02
N ALA A 476 17.34 -4.07 -1.27
CA ALA A 476 16.55 -4.65 -2.36
C ALA A 476 16.39 -6.18 -2.32
N ARG A 477 16.61 -6.80 -1.16
CA ARG A 477 16.40 -8.24 -0.94
C ARG A 477 15.49 -8.42 0.25
N ALA A 478 14.27 -8.86 -0.02
CA ALA A 478 13.27 -9.11 1.01
C ALA A 478 13.68 -10.23 1.97
N LYS A 479 13.29 -10.13 3.23
CA LYS A 479 13.30 -11.25 4.18
C LYS A 479 11.88 -11.46 4.69
N VAL A 480 11.53 -12.72 4.92
CA VAL A 480 10.26 -13.10 5.53
C VAL A 480 10.55 -14.08 6.66
N PHE A 481 10.29 -13.65 7.88
CA PHE A 481 10.41 -14.49 9.08
C PHE A 481 9.02 -14.79 9.62
N ALA A 482 8.80 -16.02 10.08
CA ALA A 482 7.57 -16.40 10.77
C ALA A 482 7.85 -16.65 12.25
N LEU A 483 7.02 -16.08 13.12
CA LEU A 483 7.04 -16.22 14.57
C LEU A 483 5.83 -17.06 14.98
N LEU A 484 6.09 -18.29 15.44
CA LEU A 484 5.04 -19.25 15.81
C LEU A 484 5.09 -19.56 17.31
N PRO A 485 3.93 -19.85 17.95
CA PRO A 485 3.89 -20.33 19.32
C PRO A 485 4.27 -21.82 19.44
N TYR A 486 4.47 -22.52 18.33
CA TYR A 486 4.80 -23.94 18.26
C TYR A 486 5.86 -24.23 17.17
N LYS A 487 6.57 -25.36 17.30
CA LYS A 487 7.42 -25.90 16.25
C LYS A 487 6.61 -26.83 15.36
N VAL A 488 6.67 -26.67 14.04
CA VAL A 488 6.17 -27.69 13.09
C VAL A 488 7.13 -28.87 13.10
N SER A 489 6.63 -30.07 13.42
CA SER A 489 7.42 -31.30 13.50
C SER A 489 7.22 -32.20 12.29
N GLU A 490 6.02 -32.24 11.73
CA GLU A 490 5.67 -33.11 10.59
C GLU A 490 4.55 -32.46 9.76
N VAL A 491 4.52 -32.79 8.47
CA VAL A 491 3.31 -32.69 7.65
C VAL A 491 2.82 -34.12 7.43
N SER A 492 1.82 -34.53 8.19
CA SER A 492 1.18 -35.83 8.00
C SER A 492 0.40 -35.79 6.69
N LEU A 493 0.56 -36.84 5.87
CA LEU A 493 -0.08 -36.95 4.57
C LEU A 493 -0.68 -38.35 4.43
N THR A 494 -1.94 -38.46 4.04
CA THR A 494 -2.60 -39.75 3.77
C THR A 494 -3.25 -39.73 2.40
N LEU A 495 -3.38 -40.92 1.81
CA LEU A 495 -4.07 -41.18 0.56
C LEU A 495 -5.15 -42.22 0.82
N ASP A 496 -6.26 -42.17 0.10
CA ASP A 496 -7.34 -43.17 0.21
C ASP A 496 -6.94 -44.53 -0.40
N LYS A 497 -6.10 -44.52 -1.44
CA LYS A 497 -5.60 -45.73 -2.12
C LYS A 497 -4.08 -45.69 -2.34
N LYS A 498 -3.52 -46.85 -2.66
CA LYS A 498 -2.11 -47.03 -3.07
C LYS A 498 -1.92 -47.15 -4.59
N ALA A 499 -2.99 -47.44 -5.32
CA ALA A 499 -3.00 -47.59 -6.77
C ALA A 499 -4.24 -46.91 -7.35
N TYR A 500 -4.09 -46.30 -8.53
CA TYR A 500 -5.09 -45.52 -9.25
C TYR A 500 -4.99 -45.81 -10.74
N ASN A 501 -6.07 -45.63 -11.47
CA ASN A 501 -6.06 -45.63 -12.93
C ASN A 501 -5.92 -44.19 -13.46
N PRO A 502 -5.46 -43.99 -14.70
CA PRO A 502 -5.62 -42.71 -15.38
C PRO A 502 -7.09 -42.24 -15.33
N GLY A 503 -7.33 -40.96 -15.02
CA GLY A 503 -8.68 -40.42 -14.79
C GLY A 503 -9.21 -40.52 -13.36
N ASP A 504 -8.57 -41.30 -12.48
CA ASP A 504 -9.00 -41.39 -11.08
C ASP A 504 -8.70 -40.11 -10.30
N ALA A 505 -9.51 -39.86 -9.27
CA ALA A 505 -9.24 -38.81 -8.29
C ALA A 505 -8.39 -39.36 -7.14
N VAL A 506 -7.17 -38.85 -6.99
CA VAL A 506 -6.29 -39.12 -5.84
C VAL A 506 -6.76 -38.28 -4.67
N SER A 507 -7.48 -38.91 -3.73
CA SER A 507 -7.97 -38.22 -2.53
C SER A 507 -6.87 -38.20 -1.47
N HIS A 508 -6.66 -37.05 -0.86
CA HIS A 508 -5.58 -36.85 0.11
C HIS A 508 -6.03 -36.00 1.30
N GLU A 509 -5.39 -36.23 2.44
CA GLU A 509 -5.50 -35.39 3.63
C GLU A 509 -4.10 -35.02 4.09
N ALA A 510 -3.87 -33.72 4.28
CA ALA A 510 -2.62 -33.17 4.79
C ALA A 510 -2.88 -32.43 6.11
N LYS A 511 -2.05 -32.71 7.12
CA LYS A 511 -2.17 -32.11 8.45
C LYS A 511 -0.82 -31.69 9.01
N ILE A 512 -0.72 -30.44 9.46
CA ILE A 512 0.40 -29.92 10.23
C ILE A 512 0.38 -30.57 11.62
N VAL A 513 1.49 -31.20 11.97
CA VAL A 513 1.76 -31.71 13.32
C VAL A 513 2.71 -30.73 14.01
N THR A 514 2.32 -30.29 15.19
CA THR A 514 3.07 -29.32 15.98
C THR A 514 3.67 -29.97 17.23
N SER A 515 4.74 -29.40 17.76
CA SER A 515 5.34 -29.84 19.03
C SER A 515 4.38 -29.68 20.21
N THR A 516 3.52 -28.66 20.15
CA THR A 516 2.58 -28.25 21.18
C THR A 516 1.39 -27.54 20.54
N GLY A 517 0.24 -27.53 21.23
CA GLY A 517 -0.94 -26.78 20.81
C GLY A 517 -1.58 -27.29 19.51
N ARG A 518 -2.45 -26.46 18.92
CA ARG A 518 -3.05 -26.69 17.60
C ARG A 518 -2.42 -25.73 16.60
N ALA A 519 -2.32 -26.18 15.35
CA ALA A 519 -1.86 -25.31 14.28
C ALA A 519 -2.92 -24.26 13.92
N SER A 520 -2.48 -23.03 13.70
CA SER A 520 -3.24 -21.97 13.00
C SER A 520 -3.33 -22.28 11.50
N MET A 521 -3.79 -21.34 10.67
CA MET A 521 -3.79 -21.54 9.22
C MET A 521 -2.36 -21.61 8.67
N HIS A 522 -2.08 -22.59 7.81
CA HIS A 522 -0.82 -22.70 7.07
C HIS A 522 -1.10 -22.68 5.56
N CYS A 523 -0.12 -22.26 4.77
CA CYS A 523 -0.12 -22.48 3.31
C CYS A 523 0.72 -23.72 2.99
N LEU A 524 0.12 -24.68 2.29
CA LEU A 524 0.76 -25.91 1.84
C LEU A 524 1.02 -25.84 0.34
N ARG A 525 2.20 -26.24 -0.10
CA ARG A 525 2.52 -26.47 -1.51
C ARG A 525 2.38 -27.94 -1.82
N LEU A 526 1.42 -28.26 -2.68
CA LEU A 526 1.17 -29.60 -3.19
C LEU A 526 1.81 -29.75 -4.57
N GLU A 527 2.59 -30.81 -4.78
CA GLU A 527 3.21 -31.16 -6.06
C GLU A 527 3.20 -32.69 -6.26
N LEU A 528 2.93 -33.14 -7.49
CA LEU A 528 3.09 -34.53 -7.93
C LEU A 528 4.39 -34.70 -8.67
N VAL A 529 5.17 -35.73 -8.32
CA VAL A 529 6.37 -36.14 -9.03
C VAL A 529 6.09 -37.43 -9.78
N GLY A 530 6.25 -37.38 -11.11
CA GLY A 530 6.02 -38.49 -12.02
C GLY A 530 7.12 -39.54 -12.01
N PRO A 531 6.90 -40.68 -12.69
CA PRO A 531 7.88 -41.77 -12.79
C PRO A 531 9.15 -41.38 -13.53
N ASP A 532 9.12 -40.30 -14.32
CA ASP A 532 10.25 -39.69 -15.01
C ASP A 532 11.00 -38.65 -14.15
N GLY A 533 10.59 -38.48 -12.88
CA GLY A 533 11.14 -37.48 -11.96
C GLY A 533 10.66 -36.05 -12.24
N GLN A 534 9.78 -35.83 -13.21
CA GLN A 534 9.26 -34.50 -13.53
C GLN A 534 8.12 -34.12 -12.60
N THR A 535 7.92 -32.81 -12.41
CA THR A 535 6.79 -32.27 -11.63
C THR A 535 5.81 -31.58 -12.59
N PRO A 536 4.71 -32.23 -13.01
CA PRO A 536 3.76 -31.62 -13.93
C PRO A 536 3.10 -30.40 -13.30
N ARG A 537 3.31 -29.23 -13.90
CA ARG A 537 2.87 -27.93 -13.35
C ARG A 537 1.36 -27.85 -13.13
N HIS A 538 0.55 -28.52 -13.96
CA HIS A 538 -0.91 -28.47 -13.88
C HIS A 538 -1.48 -29.14 -12.61
N TYR A 539 -0.70 -30.00 -11.93
CA TYR A 539 -1.08 -30.55 -10.62
C TYR A 539 -0.58 -29.73 -9.43
N SER A 540 0.33 -28.77 -9.66
CA SER A 540 0.90 -28.01 -8.56
C SER A 540 -0.09 -26.99 -8.00
N GLN A 541 -0.30 -27.00 -6.69
CA GLN A 541 -1.29 -26.15 -6.02
C GLN A 541 -0.72 -25.52 -4.73
N ASN A 542 -1.19 -24.32 -4.41
CA ASN A 542 -1.02 -23.72 -3.09
C ASN A 542 -2.36 -23.84 -2.35
N LEU A 543 -2.38 -24.53 -1.21
CA LEU A 543 -3.57 -24.90 -0.47
C LEU A 543 -3.57 -24.18 0.88
N LEU A 544 -4.74 -23.70 1.31
CA LEU A 544 -4.91 -23.20 2.67
C LEU A 544 -5.34 -24.36 3.55
N ALA A 545 -4.52 -24.67 4.54
CA ALA A 545 -4.83 -25.63 5.58
C ALA A 545 -5.41 -24.88 6.78
N GLN A 546 -6.74 -24.73 6.78
CA GLN A 546 -7.45 -24.07 7.88
C GLN A 546 -7.24 -24.87 9.16
N ASN A 547 -6.79 -24.22 10.23
CA ASN A 547 -6.40 -24.88 11.49
C ASN A 547 -5.36 -26.00 11.28
N GLY A 548 -4.48 -25.83 10.31
CA GLY A 548 -3.41 -26.76 9.97
C GLY A 548 -3.85 -28.05 9.29
N ALA A 549 -5.09 -28.16 8.79
CA ALA A 549 -5.53 -29.33 8.05
C ALA A 549 -6.16 -28.97 6.69
N HIS A 550 -5.96 -29.82 5.71
CA HIS A 550 -6.58 -29.72 4.38
C HIS A 550 -6.92 -31.11 3.84
N SER A 551 -8.07 -31.23 3.19
CA SER A 551 -8.47 -32.44 2.45
C SER A 551 -8.87 -32.04 1.04
N GLY A 552 -8.43 -32.82 0.05
CA GLY A 552 -8.63 -32.46 -1.36
C GLY A 552 -8.52 -33.67 -2.29
N LYS A 553 -8.68 -33.39 -3.58
CA LYS A 553 -8.59 -34.38 -4.65
C LYS A 553 -7.75 -33.82 -5.80
N ILE A 554 -6.93 -34.69 -6.39
CA ILE A 554 -6.23 -34.40 -7.65
C ILE A 554 -6.80 -35.34 -8.70
N LEU A 555 -7.41 -34.77 -9.74
CA LEU A 555 -7.91 -35.56 -10.85
C LEU A 555 -6.76 -35.87 -11.81
N LEU A 556 -6.38 -37.15 -11.92
CA LEU A 556 -5.36 -37.57 -12.88
C LEU A 556 -5.87 -37.41 -14.30
N SER A 557 -4.98 -37.05 -15.22
CA SER A 557 -5.29 -36.97 -16.64
C SER A 557 -5.68 -38.35 -17.19
N LEU A 558 -6.60 -38.39 -18.16
CA LEU A 558 -7.04 -39.65 -18.79
C LEU A 558 -5.91 -40.42 -19.49
N ASN A 559 -4.85 -39.70 -19.89
CA ASN A 559 -3.66 -40.24 -20.53
C ASN A 559 -2.43 -40.22 -19.60
N GLU A 560 -2.64 -40.24 -18.28
CA GLU A 560 -1.55 -40.13 -17.32
C GLU A 560 -0.52 -41.27 -17.47
N LYS A 561 0.76 -40.95 -17.24
CA LYS A 561 1.84 -41.94 -17.31
C LYS A 561 1.68 -43.00 -16.23
N ARG A 562 1.70 -44.26 -16.63
CA ARG A 562 1.75 -45.42 -15.73
C ARG A 562 3.08 -45.47 -14.99
N GLY A 563 3.06 -46.00 -13.76
CA GLY A 563 4.25 -46.17 -12.93
C GLY A 563 4.14 -45.55 -11.54
N LYS A 564 5.28 -45.38 -10.87
CA LYS A 564 5.34 -44.87 -9.51
C LYS A 564 5.29 -43.34 -9.50
N TRP A 565 4.36 -42.80 -8.74
CA TRP A 565 4.20 -41.38 -8.49
C TRP A 565 4.43 -41.06 -7.02
N GLU A 566 4.84 -39.83 -6.73
CA GLU A 566 4.96 -39.31 -5.37
C GLU A 566 4.17 -38.02 -5.21
N LEU A 567 3.23 -38.01 -4.26
CA LEU A 567 2.60 -36.80 -3.76
C LEU A 567 3.47 -36.19 -2.69
N THR A 568 3.84 -34.93 -2.89
CA THR A 568 4.59 -34.12 -1.94
C THR A 568 3.73 -32.96 -1.45
N VAL A 569 3.71 -32.74 -0.14
CA VAL A 569 3.03 -31.59 0.48
C VAL A 569 4.01 -30.92 1.43
N LYS A 570 4.41 -29.69 1.09
CA LYS A 570 5.35 -28.89 1.86
C LYS A 570 4.62 -27.77 2.60
N ASP A 571 4.85 -27.64 3.90
CA ASP A 571 4.47 -26.44 4.64
C ASP A 571 5.39 -25.28 4.25
N ILE A 572 4.81 -24.20 3.73
CA ILE A 572 5.59 -23.03 3.26
C ILE A 572 6.27 -22.31 4.41
N VAL A 573 5.65 -22.29 5.59
CA VAL A 573 6.17 -21.57 6.75
C VAL A 573 7.45 -22.23 7.27
N SER A 574 7.42 -23.54 7.49
CA SER A 574 8.52 -24.28 8.13
C SER A 574 9.47 -24.98 7.16
N GLY A 575 9.05 -25.21 5.92
CA GLY A 575 9.76 -26.02 4.95
C GLY A 575 9.59 -27.54 5.11
N VAL A 576 8.93 -28.00 6.19
CA VAL A 576 8.71 -29.43 6.45
C VAL A 576 7.83 -30.03 5.36
N THR A 577 8.18 -31.23 4.89
CA THR A 577 7.52 -31.87 3.73
C THR A 577 7.04 -33.28 4.06
N GLY A 578 5.76 -33.53 3.86
CA GLY A 578 5.14 -34.85 3.86
C GLY A 578 5.17 -35.46 2.46
N ARG A 579 5.38 -36.78 2.38
CA ARG A 579 5.46 -37.51 1.10
C ARG A 579 4.69 -38.82 1.15
N ARG A 580 3.98 -39.14 0.07
CA ARG A 580 3.31 -40.44 -0.11
C ARG A 580 3.45 -40.91 -1.55
N LYS A 581 3.82 -42.18 -1.72
CA LYS A 581 3.92 -42.82 -3.04
C LYS A 581 2.65 -43.57 -3.36
N PHE A 582 2.26 -43.54 -4.63
CA PHE A 582 1.20 -44.37 -5.21
C PHE A 582 1.62 -44.85 -6.59
N THR A 583 0.85 -45.77 -7.18
CA THR A 583 1.08 -46.27 -8.53
C THR A 583 -0.09 -45.89 -9.43
N VAL A 584 0.19 -45.48 -10.67
CA VAL A 584 -0.79 -45.38 -11.74
C VAL A 584 -0.66 -46.64 -12.60
N GLU A 585 -1.73 -47.44 -12.68
CA GLU A 585 -1.72 -48.78 -13.30
C GLU A 585 -1.89 -48.80 -14.82
#